data_AF-A0AAN7UQF2-F1
#
_entry.id   AF-A0AAN7UQF2-F1
#
_cell.length_a   1.000
_cell.length_b   1.000
_cell.length_c   1.000
_cell.angle_alpha   90.00
_cell.angle_beta   90.00
_cell.angle_gamma   90.00
#
_symmetry.space_group_name_H-M   'P 1'
#
loop_
_entity.id
_entity.type
_entity.pdbx_description
1 polymer ?
#
loop_
_entity_poly.entity_id
_entity_poly.type
_entity_poly.pdbx_seq_one_letter_code
_entity_poly.pdbx_strand_id
1 'polypeptide(L)'
;MEYEWFKEDDAHTAAQYAGRAILPYLITANVRAANTAYRVFTNALSDDKQSQLGAQDVSSNNADIRVFPSIPLLNFLGLLLLAIQRGNPDLYKQLTTKYAGHLKELDSWNEALEIISEIYFGITKPRQSNPLMDMMSGFFGGGGGGGGAAGAGAKKPAVKAPTSTSTSMPVAEGLD
;
A
#
# COMPACT_ATOMS: atom_id res chain seq x y z
N MET A 1 -26.36 -3.80 -12.79
CA MET A 1 -26.73 -2.38 -12.57
C MET A 1 -25.54 -1.48 -12.88
N GLU A 2 -24.43 -1.53 -12.14
CA GLU A 2 -23.24 -0.68 -12.44
C GLU A 2 -22.68 -0.86 -13.86
N TYR A 3 -22.68 -2.09 -14.38
CA TYR A 3 -22.23 -2.34 -15.76
C TYR A 3 -23.16 -1.72 -16.81
N GLU A 4 -24.48 -1.67 -16.57
CA GLU A 4 -25.44 -1.04 -17.49
C GLU A 4 -25.23 0.48 -17.52
N TRP A 5 -25.02 1.11 -16.36
CA TRP A 5 -24.68 2.54 -16.29
C TRP A 5 -23.35 2.85 -16.97
N PHE A 6 -22.37 1.96 -16.87
CA PHE A 6 -21.11 2.10 -17.61
C PHE A 6 -21.31 2.11 -19.14
N LYS A 7 -22.32 1.43 -19.69
CA LYS A 7 -22.51 1.39 -21.16
C LYS A 7 -22.83 2.78 -21.74
N GLU A 8 -23.30 3.71 -20.93
CA GLU A 8 -23.61 5.09 -21.31
C GLU A 8 -22.38 6.00 -21.27
N ASP A 9 -21.22 5.49 -20.81
CA ASP A 9 -20.03 6.26 -20.50
C ASP A 9 -18.77 5.71 -21.24
N ASP A 10 -17.66 6.43 -21.14
CA ASP A 10 -16.40 6.11 -21.82
C ASP A 10 -15.68 4.91 -21.21
N ALA A 11 -14.94 4.15 -22.01
CA ALA A 11 -14.25 2.92 -21.56
C ALA A 11 -13.29 3.12 -20.37
N HIS A 12 -12.71 4.32 -20.20
CA HIS A 12 -11.78 4.62 -19.10
C HIS A 12 -12.49 4.75 -17.74
N THR A 13 -13.80 5.02 -17.71
CA THR A 13 -14.59 5.12 -16.47
C THR A 13 -15.00 3.77 -15.92
N ALA A 14 -14.79 2.67 -16.66
CA ALA A 14 -15.14 1.31 -16.24
C ALA A 14 -14.63 0.96 -14.84
N ALA A 15 -13.41 1.41 -14.49
CA ALA A 15 -12.84 1.18 -13.17
C ALA A 15 -13.64 1.88 -12.06
N GLN A 16 -14.22 3.06 -12.32
CA GLN A 16 -15.02 3.80 -11.35
C GLN A 16 -16.32 3.06 -11.02
N TYR A 17 -17.04 2.58 -12.04
CA TYR A 17 -18.25 1.76 -11.87
C TYR A 17 -17.94 0.43 -11.17
N ALA A 18 -16.85 -0.24 -11.55
CA ALA A 18 -16.38 -1.43 -10.84
C ALA A 18 -16.07 -1.13 -9.37
N GLY A 19 -15.39 -0.01 -9.08
CA GLY A 19 -15.07 0.43 -7.72
C GLY A 19 -16.32 0.66 -6.87
N ARG A 20 -17.38 1.27 -7.43
CA ARG A 20 -18.68 1.43 -6.76
C ARG A 20 -19.33 0.10 -6.39
N ALA A 21 -19.18 -0.93 -7.22
CA ALA A 21 -19.68 -2.27 -6.90
C ALA A 21 -18.81 -2.99 -5.86
N ILE A 22 -17.48 -2.84 -5.91
CA ILE A 22 -16.53 -3.70 -5.18
C ILE A 22 -16.18 -3.13 -3.80
N LEU A 23 -15.82 -1.85 -3.72
CA LEU A 23 -15.28 -1.23 -2.50
C LEU A 23 -16.27 -1.28 -1.31
N PRO A 24 -17.59 -1.05 -1.48
CA PRO A 24 -18.53 -1.16 -0.37
C PRO A 24 -18.61 -2.56 0.24
N TYR A 25 -18.47 -3.62 -0.58
CA TYR A 25 -18.40 -4.99 -0.06
C TYR A 25 -17.12 -5.24 0.73
N LEU A 26 -15.99 -4.62 0.35
CA LEU A 26 -14.76 -4.72 1.13
C LEU A 26 -14.86 -3.95 2.45
N ILE A 27 -15.45 -2.75 2.46
CA ILE A 27 -15.67 -1.97 3.68
C ILE A 27 -16.55 -2.72 4.69
N THR A 28 -17.52 -3.51 4.21
CA THR A 28 -18.41 -4.33 5.04
C THR A 28 -17.84 -5.73 5.34
N ALA A 29 -16.55 -5.94 5.11
CA ALA A 29 -15.83 -7.21 5.30
C ALA A 29 -16.36 -8.40 4.47
N ASN A 30 -17.17 -8.16 3.44
CA ASN A 30 -17.75 -9.20 2.57
C ASN A 30 -16.88 -9.46 1.33
N VAL A 31 -15.74 -10.12 1.54
CA VAL A 31 -14.78 -10.46 0.48
C VAL A 31 -15.39 -11.35 -0.60
N ARG A 32 -16.33 -12.24 -0.24
CA ARG A 32 -17.01 -13.11 -1.21
C ARG A 32 -17.82 -12.29 -2.21
N ALA A 33 -18.66 -11.37 -1.72
CA ALA A 33 -19.47 -10.51 -2.59
C ALA A 33 -18.60 -9.59 -3.45
N ALA A 34 -17.51 -9.06 -2.90
CA ALA A 34 -16.55 -8.24 -3.65
C ALA A 34 -15.93 -9.02 -4.83
N ASN A 35 -15.51 -10.28 -4.61
CA ASN A 35 -14.98 -11.14 -5.67
C ASN A 35 -16.05 -11.48 -6.72
N THR A 36 -17.28 -11.77 -6.30
CA THR A 36 -18.39 -12.00 -7.24
C THR A 36 -18.67 -10.77 -8.09
N ALA A 37 -18.75 -9.58 -7.48
CA ALA A 37 -18.98 -8.32 -8.18
C ALA A 37 -17.88 -8.05 -9.22
N TYR A 38 -16.61 -8.23 -8.84
CA TYR A 38 -15.47 -8.08 -9.77
C TYR A 38 -15.57 -9.04 -10.96
N ARG A 39 -15.84 -10.32 -10.72
CA ARG A 39 -15.96 -11.33 -11.79
C ARG A 39 -17.12 -11.03 -12.73
N VAL A 40 -18.29 -10.70 -12.18
CA VAL A 40 -19.46 -10.36 -13.01
C VAL A 40 -19.18 -9.14 -13.88
N PHE A 41 -18.60 -8.08 -13.31
CA PHE A 41 -18.29 -6.86 -14.06
C PHE A 41 -17.24 -7.10 -15.16
N THR A 42 -16.14 -7.78 -14.83
CA THR A 42 -15.03 -8.02 -15.78
C THR A 42 -15.36 -9.05 -16.86
N ASN A 43 -16.25 -10.00 -16.58
CA ASN A 43 -16.80 -10.89 -17.60
C ASN A 43 -17.68 -10.12 -18.57
N ALA A 44 -18.64 -9.33 -18.07
CA ALA A 44 -19.50 -8.51 -18.93
C ALA A 44 -18.68 -7.52 -19.79
N LEU A 45 -17.66 -6.88 -19.21
CA LEU A 45 -16.77 -5.97 -19.93
C LEU A 45 -15.97 -6.67 -21.04
N SER A 46 -15.49 -7.87 -20.76
CA SER A 46 -14.78 -8.70 -21.75
C SER A 46 -15.74 -9.09 -22.87
N ASP A 47 -16.91 -9.64 -22.56
CA ASP A 47 -17.87 -10.10 -23.56
C ASP A 47 -18.31 -8.99 -24.54
N ASP A 48 -18.46 -7.74 -24.07
CA ASP A 48 -18.91 -6.60 -24.88
C ASP A 48 -17.75 -5.90 -25.63
N LYS A 49 -16.55 -5.83 -25.04
CA LYS A 49 -15.44 -4.97 -25.52
C LYS A 49 -14.09 -5.68 -25.65
N GLN A 50 -14.04 -7.02 -25.73
CA GLN A 50 -12.80 -7.82 -25.72
C GLN A 50 -11.76 -7.35 -26.74
N SER A 51 -12.18 -7.14 -27.99
CA SER A 51 -11.30 -6.79 -29.10
C SER A 51 -10.72 -5.38 -29.00
N GLN A 52 -11.37 -4.48 -28.25
CA GLN A 52 -10.95 -3.10 -28.06
C GLN A 52 -10.00 -2.93 -26.87
N LEU A 53 -10.19 -3.74 -25.83
CA LEU A 53 -9.47 -3.60 -24.56
C LEU A 53 -8.23 -4.49 -24.44
N GLY A 54 -8.08 -5.48 -25.32
CA GLY A 54 -6.93 -6.39 -25.33
C GLY A 54 -6.78 -7.16 -24.02
N ALA A 55 -7.91 -7.58 -23.42
CA ALA A 55 -7.90 -8.18 -22.10
C ALA A 55 -7.16 -9.53 -22.10
N GLN A 56 -6.31 -9.74 -21.11
CA GLN A 56 -5.51 -10.95 -20.95
C GLN A 56 -5.94 -11.70 -19.69
N ASP A 57 -6.22 -12.99 -19.84
CA ASP A 57 -6.54 -13.84 -18.70
C ASP A 57 -5.27 -14.33 -18.03
N VAL A 58 -5.17 -14.06 -16.73
CA VAL A 58 -4.10 -14.51 -15.86
C VAL A 58 -4.72 -15.42 -14.80
N SER A 59 -4.71 -16.71 -15.09
CA SER A 59 -5.15 -17.76 -14.15
C SER A 59 -3.94 -18.34 -13.41
N SER A 60 -4.05 -18.46 -12.09
CA SER A 60 -3.13 -19.21 -11.24
C SER A 60 -3.94 -20.20 -10.39
N ASN A 61 -3.29 -21.20 -9.81
CA ASN A 61 -3.94 -22.27 -9.03
C ASN A 61 -4.92 -21.76 -7.95
N ASN A 62 -4.74 -20.53 -7.46
CA ASN A 62 -5.55 -19.95 -6.40
C ASN A 62 -6.33 -18.70 -6.83
N ALA A 63 -6.22 -18.22 -8.07
CA ALA A 63 -6.87 -16.98 -8.48
C ALA A 63 -6.94 -16.77 -10.00
N ASP A 64 -8.09 -16.29 -10.45
CA ASP A 64 -8.31 -15.82 -11.81
C ASP A 64 -8.43 -14.29 -11.81
N ILE A 65 -7.52 -13.61 -12.51
CA ILE A 65 -7.58 -12.18 -12.78
C ILE A 65 -7.54 -11.94 -14.27
N ARG A 66 -8.37 -11.02 -14.74
CA ARG A 66 -8.26 -10.44 -16.07
C ARG A 66 -7.49 -9.12 -16.02
N VAL A 67 -6.48 -8.98 -16.87
CA VAL A 67 -5.65 -7.78 -17.00
C VAL A 67 -6.10 -7.00 -18.22
N PHE A 68 -6.39 -5.72 -18.01
CA PHE A 68 -6.83 -4.75 -19.02
C PHE A 68 -5.74 -3.69 -19.19
N PRO A 69 -4.86 -3.77 -20.21
CA PRO A 69 -3.75 -2.83 -20.38
C PRO A 69 -4.19 -1.36 -20.42
N SER A 70 -5.34 -1.09 -21.03
CA SER A 70 -5.90 0.26 -21.19
C SER A 70 -6.64 0.78 -19.96
N ILE A 71 -6.86 -0.04 -18.92
CA ILE A 71 -7.66 0.31 -17.74
C ILE A 71 -6.89 -0.07 -16.46
N PRO A 72 -5.83 0.68 -16.09
CA PRO A 72 -4.93 0.31 -15.00
C PRO A 72 -5.62 0.19 -13.64
N LEU A 73 -6.61 1.05 -13.35
CA LEU A 73 -7.34 1.00 -12.09
C LEU A 73 -8.23 -0.24 -11.94
N LEU A 74 -8.67 -0.84 -13.04
CA LEU A 74 -9.40 -2.11 -12.98
C LEU A 74 -8.45 -3.26 -12.60
N ASN A 75 -7.21 -3.22 -13.09
CA ASN A 75 -6.16 -4.16 -12.67
C ASN A 75 -5.81 -3.98 -11.19
N PHE A 76 -5.76 -2.72 -10.73
CA PHE A 76 -5.56 -2.42 -9.30
C PHE A 76 -6.64 -3.09 -8.44
N LEU A 77 -7.92 -3.00 -8.80
CA LEU A 77 -9.01 -3.64 -8.05
C LEU A 77 -8.86 -5.17 -7.99
N GLY A 78 -8.53 -5.82 -9.12
CA GLY A 78 -8.27 -7.26 -9.14
C GLY A 78 -7.10 -7.66 -8.25
N LEU A 79 -5.98 -6.93 -8.35
CA LEU A 79 -4.79 -7.17 -7.53
C LEU A 79 -5.03 -6.86 -6.04
N LEU A 80 -5.88 -5.88 -5.72
CA LEU A 80 -6.27 -5.56 -4.36
C LEU A 80 -7.02 -6.74 -3.72
N LEU A 81 -7.95 -7.36 -4.45
CA LEU A 81 -8.65 -8.56 -3.98
C LEU A 81 -7.68 -9.70 -3.66
N LEU A 82 -6.64 -9.89 -4.48
CA LEU A 82 -5.60 -10.87 -4.18
C LEU A 82 -4.72 -10.50 -2.99
N ALA A 83 -4.37 -9.22 -2.86
CA ALA A 83 -3.61 -8.75 -1.71
C ALA A 83 -4.38 -9.00 -0.42
N ILE A 84 -5.69 -8.76 -0.41
CA ILE A 84 -6.60 -9.02 0.71
C ILE A 84 -6.63 -10.51 1.06
N GLN A 85 -6.73 -11.41 0.08
CA GLN A 85 -6.68 -12.85 0.33
C GLN A 85 -5.37 -13.30 0.98
N ARG A 86 -4.25 -12.64 0.64
CA ARG A 86 -2.93 -12.94 1.24
C ARG A 86 -2.71 -12.26 2.58
N GLY A 87 -3.41 -11.17 2.88
CA GLY A 87 -3.29 -10.41 4.13
C GLY A 87 -1.91 -9.81 4.38
N ASN A 88 -1.07 -9.63 3.35
CA ASN A 88 0.28 -9.09 3.51
C ASN A 88 0.28 -7.55 3.30
N PRO A 89 0.61 -6.75 4.34
CA PRO A 89 0.63 -5.28 4.25
C PRO A 89 1.63 -4.74 3.23
N ASP A 90 2.74 -5.44 2.99
CA ASP A 90 3.76 -4.99 2.04
C ASP A 90 3.27 -5.11 0.60
N LEU A 91 2.46 -6.13 0.30
CA LEU A 91 1.81 -6.25 -1.02
C LEU A 91 0.86 -5.08 -1.26
N TYR A 92 0.06 -4.72 -0.26
CA TYR A 92 -0.81 -3.55 -0.36
C TYR A 92 -0.02 -2.27 -0.61
N LYS A 93 1.02 -2.00 0.19
CA LYS A 93 1.87 -0.80 0.04
C LYS A 93 2.55 -0.73 -1.33
N GLN A 94 3.09 -1.85 -1.82
CA GLN A 94 3.69 -1.92 -3.16
C GLN A 94 2.65 -1.65 -4.24
N LEU A 95 1.45 -2.22 -4.10
CA LEU A 95 0.35 -2.02 -5.02
C LEU A 95 -0.09 -0.54 -5.05
N THR A 96 -0.35 0.07 -3.91
CA THR A 96 -0.74 1.49 -3.84
C THR A 96 0.36 2.40 -4.36
N THR A 97 1.63 2.08 -4.13
CA THR A 97 2.77 2.84 -4.67
C THR A 97 2.83 2.76 -6.18
N LYS A 98 2.67 1.55 -6.75
CA LYS A 98 2.68 1.33 -8.21
C LYS A 98 1.57 2.10 -8.91
N TYR A 99 0.38 2.17 -8.31
CA TYR A 99 -0.80 2.84 -8.88
C TYR A 99 -1.02 4.27 -8.37
N ALA A 100 -0.07 4.84 -7.62
CA ALA A 100 -0.25 6.13 -6.95
C ALA A 100 -0.62 7.28 -7.90
N GLY A 101 -0.07 7.29 -9.12
CA GLY A 101 -0.44 8.27 -10.14
C GLY A 101 -1.92 8.23 -10.50
N HIS A 102 -2.44 7.03 -10.80
CA HIS A 102 -3.84 6.83 -11.15
C HIS A 102 -4.79 7.00 -9.95
N LEU A 103 -4.35 6.65 -8.74
CA LEU A 103 -5.17 6.81 -7.53
C LEU A 103 -5.35 8.28 -7.15
N LYS A 104 -4.35 9.13 -7.39
CA LYS A 104 -4.46 10.58 -7.15
C LYS A 104 -5.51 11.27 -8.02
N GLU A 105 -5.88 10.68 -9.15
CA GLU A 105 -6.92 11.21 -10.03
C GLU A 105 -8.35 10.86 -9.52
N LEU A 106 -8.47 9.91 -8.57
CA LEU A 106 -9.74 9.45 -7.99
C LEU A 106 -9.79 9.72 -6.48
N ASP A 107 -10.09 10.97 -6.11
CA ASP A 107 -10.23 11.35 -4.69
C ASP A 107 -11.32 10.55 -3.95
N SER A 108 -12.35 10.12 -4.68
CA SER A 108 -13.47 9.35 -4.12
C SER A 108 -13.09 8.00 -3.51
N TRP A 109 -11.92 7.45 -3.82
CA TRP A 109 -11.48 6.15 -3.31
C TRP A 109 -10.61 6.27 -2.06
N ASN A 110 -10.11 7.47 -1.73
CA ASN A 110 -9.14 7.66 -0.65
C ASN A 110 -9.66 7.15 0.70
N GLU A 111 -10.88 7.52 1.08
CA GLU A 111 -11.52 7.09 2.33
C GLU A 111 -11.76 5.57 2.34
N ALA A 112 -12.27 5.02 1.24
CA ALA A 112 -12.51 3.59 1.11
C ALA A 112 -11.21 2.78 1.26
N LEU A 113 -10.13 3.22 0.60
CA LEU A 113 -8.83 2.56 0.67
C LEU A 113 -8.18 2.70 2.04
N GLU A 114 -8.40 3.81 2.74
CA GLU A 114 -7.95 3.98 4.13
C GLU A 114 -8.61 2.94 5.05
N ILE A 115 -9.94 2.84 4.99
CA ILE A 115 -10.73 1.85 5.76
C ILE A 115 -10.30 0.42 5.40
N ILE A 116 -10.16 0.09 4.11
CA ILE A 116 -9.73 -1.23 3.63
C ILE A 116 -8.31 -1.54 4.15
N SER A 117 -7.40 -0.56 4.14
CA SER A 117 -6.03 -0.74 4.63
C SER A 117 -5.98 -1.08 6.12
N GLU A 118 -6.89 -0.51 6.90
CA GLU A 118 -7.02 -0.79 8.32
C GLU A 118 -7.65 -2.18 8.57
N ILE A 119 -8.79 -2.47 7.93
CA ILE A 119 -9.54 -3.73 8.13
C ILE A 119 -8.71 -4.96 7.74
N TYR A 120 -8.05 -4.93 6.58
CA TYR A 120 -7.44 -6.13 5.99
C TYR A 120 -5.93 -6.22 6.19
N PHE A 121 -5.25 -5.12 6.50
CA PHE A 121 -3.80 -5.08 6.61
C PHE A 121 -3.30 -4.46 7.91
N GLY A 122 -4.19 -3.95 8.78
CA GLY A 122 -3.81 -3.32 10.04
C GLY A 122 -2.97 -2.05 9.87
N ILE A 123 -3.06 -1.39 8.71
CA ILE A 123 -2.31 -0.16 8.43
C ILE A 123 -3.13 1.02 8.94
N THR A 124 -2.81 1.49 10.15
CA THR A 124 -3.37 2.75 10.67
C THR A 124 -2.54 3.92 10.15
N LYS A 125 -3.19 4.89 9.50
CA LYS A 125 -2.51 6.13 9.12
C LYS A 125 -2.13 6.89 10.39
N PRO A 126 -0.88 7.40 10.52
CA PRO A 126 -0.55 8.29 11.62
C PRO A 126 -1.52 9.45 11.61
N ARG A 127 -2.22 9.69 12.72
CA ARG A 127 -3.15 10.81 12.83
C ARG A 127 -2.38 12.06 12.45
N GLN A 128 -2.84 12.74 11.40
CA GLN A 128 -2.23 13.97 10.93
C GLN A 128 -2.18 14.93 12.13
N SER A 129 -0.98 15.26 12.60
CA SER A 129 -0.84 16.14 13.76
C SER A 129 -1.45 17.49 13.40
N ASN A 130 -2.28 18.02 14.29
CA ASN A 130 -2.97 19.28 14.03
C ASN A 130 -1.92 20.39 14.10
N PRO A 131 -1.59 21.10 12.99
CA PRO A 131 -0.48 22.05 12.97
C PRO A 131 -0.62 23.17 14.01
N LEU A 132 -1.87 23.52 14.34
CA LEU A 132 -2.18 24.49 15.39
C LEU A 132 -1.88 23.95 16.79
N MET A 133 -2.10 22.66 17.04
CA MET A 133 -1.74 21.99 18.30
C MET A 133 -0.21 21.88 18.45
N ASP A 134 0.49 21.59 17.35
CA ASP A 134 1.96 21.54 17.32
C ASP A 134 2.56 22.94 17.57
N MET A 135 1.93 23.99 17.05
CA MET A 135 2.34 25.38 17.31
C MET A 135 2.01 25.85 18.73
N MET A 136 0.82 25.52 19.26
CA MET A 136 0.42 25.88 20.62
C MET A 136 1.23 25.14 21.69
N SER A 137 1.55 23.86 21.46
CA SER A 137 2.46 23.12 22.35
C SER A 137 3.90 23.65 22.29
N GLY A 138 4.37 24.10 21.11
CA GLY A 138 5.66 24.76 20.96
C GLY A 138 5.75 26.14 21.65
N PHE A 139 4.65 26.91 21.66
CA PHE A 139 4.62 28.24 22.29
C PHE A 139 4.32 28.19 23.79
N PHE A 140 3.42 27.30 24.23
CA PHE A 140 2.99 27.21 25.63
C PHE A 140 3.84 26.23 26.47
N GLY A 141 4.54 25.29 25.83
CA GLY A 141 5.49 24.36 26.47
C GLY A 141 6.92 24.91 26.66
N GLY A 142 7.19 26.15 26.25
CA GLY A 142 8.51 26.80 26.37
C GLY A 142 8.83 27.42 27.75
N GLY A 143 8.04 27.14 28.78
CA GLY A 143 8.15 27.73 30.12
C GLY A 143 9.12 27.01 31.06
N GLY A 144 10.37 26.80 30.65
CA GLY A 144 11.46 26.37 31.53
C GLY A 144 12.18 27.56 32.16
N GLY A 145 11.57 28.20 33.16
CA GLY A 145 12.24 29.21 33.98
C GLY A 145 13.04 28.56 35.12
N GLY A 146 14.34 28.87 35.22
CA GLY A 146 15.17 28.48 36.37
C GLY A 146 16.66 28.70 36.10
N GLY A 147 17.22 29.81 36.57
CA GLY A 147 18.62 30.19 36.32
C GLY A 147 19.66 29.46 37.17
N GLY A 148 20.93 29.75 36.85
CA GLY A 148 22.03 29.71 37.82
C GLY A 148 22.99 28.52 37.77
N ALA A 149 24.21 28.82 37.28
CA ALA A 149 25.51 28.36 37.76
C ALA A 149 25.95 26.87 37.68
N ALA A 150 27.06 26.69 36.95
CA ALA A 150 28.28 25.94 37.29
C ALA A 150 28.23 24.41 37.51
N GLY A 151 29.06 23.71 36.73
CA GLY A 151 29.43 22.30 36.92
C GLY A 151 29.66 21.61 35.56
N ALA A 152 30.77 21.87 34.88
CA ALA A 152 32.00 21.07 34.94
C ALA A 152 31.86 19.65 34.36
N GLY A 153 32.60 19.40 33.26
CA GLY A 153 32.83 18.08 32.64
C GLY A 153 32.02 17.88 31.35
N ALA A 154 32.56 17.50 30.20
CA ALA A 154 33.90 17.10 29.83
C ALA A 154 34.09 17.37 28.32
N LYS A 155 35.36 17.54 27.94
CA LYS A 155 35.84 17.92 26.61
C LYS A 155 35.52 16.87 25.53
N LYS A 156 35.21 17.34 24.31
CA LYS A 156 35.33 16.57 23.05
C LYS A 156 36.83 16.47 22.62
N PRO A 157 37.19 15.97 21.41
CA PRO A 157 37.63 14.60 21.10
C PRO A 157 39.02 14.54 20.41
N ALA A 158 39.65 13.36 20.28
CA ALA A 158 40.73 13.05 19.29
C ALA A 158 41.20 11.57 19.48
N VAL A 159 41.14 10.64 18.52
CA VAL A 159 41.93 10.40 17.27
C VAL A 159 43.06 9.35 17.44
N LYS A 160 42.98 8.35 16.55
CA LYS A 160 44.00 7.43 15.95
C LYS A 160 44.58 6.22 16.71
N ALA A 161 44.62 5.13 15.93
CA ALA A 161 45.21 3.79 16.14
C ALA A 161 46.76 3.79 16.30
N PRO A 162 47.38 2.65 16.68
CA PRO A 162 47.92 1.75 15.63
C PRO A 162 47.95 0.22 15.95
N THR A 163 48.29 -0.50 14.88
CA THR A 163 48.63 -1.91 14.57
C THR A 163 49.48 -2.77 15.53
N SER A 164 49.22 -4.10 15.51
CA SER A 164 50.21 -5.21 15.42
C SER A 164 49.46 -6.51 15.02
N THR A 165 49.69 -7.14 13.86
CA THR A 165 50.80 -7.97 13.33
C THR A 165 50.82 -9.43 13.84
N SER A 166 50.48 -10.33 12.89
CA SER A 166 50.90 -11.74 12.69
C SER A 166 50.74 -12.77 13.81
N THR A 167 50.15 -13.94 13.49
CA THR A 167 50.85 -15.24 13.54
C THR A 167 50.09 -16.28 12.70
N SER A 168 50.89 -17.08 12.01
CA SER A 168 50.66 -18.17 11.05
C SER A 168 50.08 -19.48 11.63
N MET A 169 49.48 -20.27 10.72
CA MET A 169 49.29 -21.75 10.61
C MET A 169 50.06 -22.69 11.58
N PRO A 170 49.63 -23.96 11.88
CA PRO A 170 49.28 -24.99 10.87
C PRO A 170 48.28 -26.13 11.19
N VAL A 171 48.02 -26.90 10.12
CA VAL A 171 47.50 -28.27 9.90
C VAL A 171 47.41 -29.22 11.12
N ALA A 172 46.30 -29.97 11.20
CA ALA A 172 46.19 -31.22 11.96
C ALA A 172 45.77 -32.37 11.02
N GLU A 173 46.66 -33.35 10.88
CA GLU A 173 46.51 -34.63 10.19
C GLU A 173 46.72 -35.75 11.22
N GLY A 174 45.80 -36.73 11.28
CA GLY A 174 46.10 -38.13 11.67
C GLY A 174 45.60 -38.68 13.03
N LEU A 175 45.17 -39.96 12.97
CA LEU A 175 44.94 -41.00 14.01
C LEU A 175 43.50 -41.01 14.61
N ASP A 176 42.67 -42.05 14.48
CA ASP A 176 42.81 -43.49 14.17
C ASP A 176 41.80 -43.96 13.11
#